data_AF-A0A3N4SU67-F1
#
_entry.id   AF-A0A3N4SU67-F1
#
_cell.length_a   1.000
_cell.length_b   1.000
_cell.length_c   1.000
_cell.angle_alpha   90.00
_cell.angle_beta   90.00
_cell.angle_gamma   90.00
#
_symmetry.space_group_name_H-M   'P 1'
#
loop_
_entity.id
_entity.type
_entity.pdbx_description
1 polymer ?
#
loop_
_entity_poly.entity_id
_entity_poly.type
_entity_poly.pdbx_seq_one_letter_code
_entity_poly.pdbx_strand_id
1 'polypeptide(L)'
;MDGALVAALGVIGSAAVTGGAAMYGSKVAGRPQREGSAVTGFNSLTDQLQEERQELKTEVATLKMELAAERAESARLRLLVQTLGGTP
;
A
#
# COMPACT_ATOMS: atom_id res chain seq x y z
N MET A 1 12.96 -18.72 3.36
CA MET A 1 12.12 -17.56 3.03
C MET A 1 11.92 -17.56 1.53
N ASP A 2 10.67 -17.62 1.09
CA ASP A 2 10.29 -17.79 -0.32
C ASP A 2 10.64 -16.53 -1.14
N GLY A 3 11.46 -16.68 -2.18
CA GLY A 3 11.92 -15.56 -3.01
C GLY A 3 10.79 -14.83 -3.74
N ALA A 4 9.67 -15.52 -3.97
CA ALA A 4 8.46 -14.91 -4.50
C ALA A 4 7.87 -13.85 -3.54
N LEU A 5 7.99 -14.07 -2.23
CA LEU A 5 7.49 -13.15 -1.21
C LEU A 5 8.34 -11.88 -1.11
N VAL A 6 9.65 -12.01 -1.29
CA VAL A 6 10.57 -10.87 -1.33
C VAL A 6 10.36 -10.04 -2.60
N ALA A 7 10.15 -10.70 -3.75
CA ALA A 7 9.85 -10.02 -5.01
C ALA A 7 8.51 -9.27 -4.94
N ALA A 8 7.45 -9.90 -4.41
CA ALA A 8 6.14 -9.26 -4.25
C ALA A 8 6.19 -8.05 -3.31
N LEU A 9 6.90 -8.15 -2.19
CA LEU A 9 7.12 -7.01 -1.28
C LEU A 9 7.96 -5.90 -1.94
N GLY A 10 8.94 -6.25 -2.76
CA GLY A 10 9.76 -5.29 -3.50
C GLY A 10 8.97 -4.50 -4.55
N VAL A 11 8.05 -5.16 -5.27
CA VAL A 11 7.19 -4.51 -6.27
C VAL A 11 6.16 -3.59 -5.63
N ILE A 12 5.54 -3.99 -4.51
CA ILE A 12 4.60 -3.14 -3.77
C ILE A 12 5.33 -1.94 -3.16
N GLY A 13 6.53 -2.16 -2.61
CA GLY A 13 7.35 -1.10 -2.03
C GLY A 13 7.78 -0.05 -3.05
N SER A 14 8.15 -0.45 -4.27
CA SER A 14 8.57 0.49 -5.32
C SER A 14 7.39 1.28 -5.91
N ALA A 15 6.21 0.67 -6.04
CA ALA A 15 5.01 1.37 -6.52
C ALA A 15 4.58 2.52 -5.58
N ALA A 16 4.61 2.29 -4.26
CA ALA A 16 4.25 3.31 -3.26
C ALA A 16 5.22 4.50 -3.24
N VAL A 17 6.53 4.26 -3.40
CA VAL A 17 7.55 5.32 -3.39
C VAL A 17 7.44 6.23 -4.63
N THR A 18 7.08 5.65 -5.79
CA THR A 18 7.01 6.40 -7.04
C THR A 18 5.79 7.34 -7.09
N GLY A 19 4.66 6.94 -6.49
CA GLY A 19 3.46 7.78 -6.38
C GLY A 19 3.65 9.03 -5.51
N GLY A 20 4.40 8.91 -4.40
CA GLY A 20 4.66 10.02 -3.49
C GLY A 20 5.58 11.11 -4.05
N ALA A 21 6.51 10.76 -4.95
CA ALA A 21 7.48 11.70 -5.51
C ALA A 21 6.84 12.69 -6.51
N ALA A 22 5.80 12.29 -7.23
CA ALA A 22 5.13 13.13 -8.22
C ALA A 22 4.34 14.31 -7.59
N MET A 23 3.87 14.15 -6.34
CA MET A 23 3.04 15.15 -5.65
C MET A 23 3.84 16.37 -5.14
N TYR A 24 5.15 16.26 -4.96
CA TYR A 24 5.97 17.30 -4.29
C TYR A 24 6.52 18.41 -5.20
N GLY A 25 6.43 18.28 -6.52
CA GLY A 25 7.15 19.15 -7.47
C GLY A 25 6.56 20.53 -7.79
N SER A 26 5.33 20.88 -7.36
CA SER A 26 4.54 21.96 -8.02
C SER A 26 4.31 23.28 -7.26
N LYS A 27 4.94 23.55 -6.11
CA LYS A 27 4.48 24.62 -5.17
C LYS A 27 5.39 25.87 -4.96
N VAL A 28 6.04 26.44 -5.99
CA VAL A 28 7.06 27.53 -5.78
C VAL A 28 6.61 29.00 -6.01
N ALA A 29 5.43 29.35 -6.54
CA ALA A 29 5.00 30.76 -6.77
C ALA A 29 3.70 31.12 -5.99
N GLY A 30 3.49 32.18 -5.18
CA GLY A 30 4.23 33.40 -4.81
C GLY A 30 3.98 33.83 -3.34
N ARG A 31 4.80 34.75 -2.81
CA ARG A 31 5.20 34.84 -1.38
C ARG A 31 4.32 35.59 -0.35
N PRO A 32 3.46 36.59 -0.64
CA PRO A 32 2.85 37.39 0.43
C PRO A 32 1.46 36.92 0.93
N GLN A 33 0.71 36.10 0.19
CA GLN A 33 -0.50 35.40 0.70
C GLN A 33 -0.15 34.15 1.54
N ARG A 34 1.14 33.83 1.68
CA ARG A 34 1.63 32.54 2.19
C ARG A 34 1.59 32.38 3.69
N GLU A 35 1.51 33.40 4.54
CA GLU A 35 1.60 33.13 5.99
C GLU A 35 0.29 32.55 6.53
N GLY A 36 -0.86 33.16 6.20
CA GLY A 36 -2.17 32.57 6.49
C GLY A 36 -2.44 31.30 5.68
N SER A 37 -2.09 31.30 4.39
CA SER A 37 -2.27 30.16 3.47
C SER A 37 -1.30 28.99 3.72
N ALA A 38 -0.11 29.22 4.26
CA ALA A 38 0.81 28.14 4.61
C ALA A 38 0.36 27.48 5.90
N VAL A 39 -0.10 28.20 6.92
CA VAL A 39 -0.63 27.57 8.14
C VAL A 39 -1.89 26.74 7.80
N THR A 40 -2.82 27.27 7.01
CA THR A 40 -3.98 26.48 6.53
C THR A 40 -3.56 25.36 5.58
N GLY A 41 -2.58 25.61 4.70
CA GLY A 41 -2.07 24.61 3.75
C GLY A 41 -1.26 23.49 4.42
N PHE A 42 -0.56 23.77 5.52
CA PHE A 42 0.12 22.77 6.34
C PHE A 42 -0.89 21.93 7.12
N ASN A 43 -1.95 22.55 7.63
CA ASN A 43 -3.03 21.80 8.28
C ASN A 43 -3.74 20.90 7.26
N SER A 44 -4.12 21.42 6.09
CA SER A 44 -4.76 20.62 5.04
C SER A 44 -3.89 19.49 4.51
N LEU A 45 -2.56 19.69 4.41
CA LEU A 45 -1.62 18.63 4.01
C LEU A 45 -1.44 17.58 5.10
N THR A 46 -1.44 17.99 6.36
CA THR A 46 -1.35 17.06 7.49
C THR A 46 -2.61 16.23 7.59
N ASP A 47 -3.78 16.85 7.39
CA ASP A 47 -5.08 16.17 7.35
C ASP A 47 -5.13 15.18 6.19
N GLN A 48 -4.74 15.59 4.97
CA GLN A 48 -4.65 14.70 3.80
C GLN A 48 -3.70 13.53 4.03
N LEU A 49 -2.51 13.76 4.58
CA LEU A 49 -1.55 12.70 4.88
C LEU A 49 -2.06 11.74 5.98
N GLN A 50 -2.85 12.24 6.92
CA GLN A 50 -3.49 11.40 7.94
C GLN A 50 -4.60 10.54 7.33
N GLU A 51 -5.42 11.11 6.46
CA GLU A 51 -6.46 10.41 5.71
C GLU A 51 -5.85 9.31 4.83
N GLU A 52 -4.85 9.65 4.00
CA GLU A 52 -4.15 8.69 3.14
C GLU A 52 -3.48 7.58 3.96
N ARG A 53 -2.86 7.91 5.09
CA ARG A 53 -2.27 6.91 5.99
C ARG A 53 -3.34 5.97 6.55
N GLN A 54 -4.52 6.49 6.90
CA GLN A 54 -5.60 5.69 7.45
C GLN A 54 -6.23 4.79 6.37
N GLU A 55 -6.39 5.31 5.16
CA GLU A 55 -6.84 4.56 3.98
C GLU A 55 -5.87 3.42 3.67
N LEU A 56 -4.57 3.72 3.53
CA LEU A 56 -3.54 2.71 3.28
C LEU A 56 -3.46 1.65 4.38
N LYS A 57 -3.63 2.03 5.66
CA LYS A 57 -3.67 1.05 6.75
C LYS A 57 -4.86 0.10 6.61
N THR A 58 -6.00 0.62 6.19
CA THR A 58 -7.22 -0.16 5.99
C THR A 58 -7.06 -1.09 4.79
N GLU A 59 -6.54 -0.58 3.67
CA GLU A 59 -6.27 -1.38 2.48
C GLU A 59 -5.25 -2.49 2.75
N VAL A 60 -4.15 -2.18 3.45
CA VAL A 60 -3.17 -3.19 3.87
C VAL A 60 -3.78 -4.25 4.78
N ALA A 61 -4.71 -3.89 5.66
CA ALA A 61 -5.41 -4.85 6.50
C ALA A 61 -6.30 -5.78 5.66
N THR A 62 -7.08 -5.22 4.72
CA THR A 62 -7.92 -5.97 3.78
C THR A 62 -7.09 -6.92 2.94
N LEU A 63 -6.03 -6.44 2.31
CA LEU A 63 -5.14 -7.26 1.47
C LEU A 63 -4.47 -8.39 2.26
N LYS A 64 -4.12 -8.14 3.53
CA LYS A 64 -3.60 -9.21 4.41
C LYS A 64 -4.64 -10.28 4.71
N MET A 65 -5.91 -9.90 4.88
CA MET A 65 -7.01 -10.85 5.07
C MET A 65 -7.26 -11.68 3.81
N GLU A 66 -7.33 -11.04 2.65
CA GLU A 66 -7.49 -11.71 1.35
C GLU A 66 -6.33 -12.68 1.08
N LEU A 67 -5.09 -12.25 1.31
CA LEU A 67 -3.91 -13.13 1.18
C LEU A 67 -3.97 -14.33 2.12
N ALA A 68 -4.48 -14.15 3.35
CA ALA A 68 -4.64 -15.25 4.29
C ALA A 68 -5.71 -16.25 3.83
N ALA A 69 -6.82 -15.76 3.28
CA ALA A 69 -7.88 -16.59 2.70
C ALA A 69 -7.37 -17.39 1.50
N GLU A 70 -6.71 -16.74 0.55
CA GLU A 70 -6.11 -17.38 -0.63
C GLU A 70 -5.08 -18.45 -0.25
N ARG A 71 -4.26 -18.19 0.77
CA ARG A 71 -3.31 -19.19 1.28
C ARG A 71 -4.00 -20.40 1.90
N ALA A 72 -5.10 -20.19 2.63
CA ALA A 72 -5.88 -21.27 3.20
C ALA A 72 -6.54 -22.12 2.10
N GLU A 73 -7.08 -21.48 1.05
CA GLU A 73 -7.65 -22.18 -0.10
C GLU A 73 -6.59 -22.93 -0.90
N SER A 74 -5.45 -22.32 -1.18
CA SER A 74 -4.32 -22.99 -1.83
C SER A 74 -3.84 -24.22 -1.04
N ALA A 75 -3.73 -24.11 0.29
CA ALA A 75 -3.39 -25.23 1.14
C ALA A 75 -4.44 -26.35 1.07
N ARG A 76 -5.73 -26.00 1.11
CA ARG A 76 -6.84 -26.96 0.95
C ARG A 76 -6.78 -27.66 -0.40
N LEU A 77 -6.57 -26.92 -1.49
CA LEU A 77 -6.50 -27.49 -2.84
C LEU A 77 -5.30 -28.41 -3.00
N ARG A 78 -4.13 -28.05 -2.45
CA ARG A 78 -2.94 -28.93 -2.44
C ARG A 78 -3.20 -30.24 -1.71
N LEU A 79 -3.89 -30.19 -0.56
CA LEU A 79 -4.30 -31.40 0.15
C LEU A 79 -5.26 -32.24 -0.69
N LEU A 80 -6.24 -31.62 -1.36
CA LEU A 80 -7.16 -32.33 -2.25
C LEU A 80 -6.42 -33.02 -3.39
N VAL A 81 -5.49 -32.32 -4.05
CA VAL A 81 -4.65 -32.90 -5.12
C VAL A 81 -3.87 -34.11 -4.61
N GLN A 82 -3.26 -34.01 -3.42
CA GLN A 82 -2.58 -35.16 -2.79
C GLN A 82 -3.53 -36.33 -2.53
N THR A 83 -4.74 -36.07 -2.01
CA THR A 83 -5.71 -37.15 -1.76
C THR A 83 -6.20 -37.84 -3.04
N LEU A 84 -6.21 -37.11 -4.15
CA LEU A 84 -6.57 -37.65 -5.47
C LEU A 84 -5.40 -38.35 -6.17
N GLY A 85 -4.26 -38.53 -5.48
CA GLY A 85 -3.07 -39.19 -6.02
C GLY A 85 -2.25 -38.31 -6.97
N GLY A 86 -2.55 -37.01 -7.05
CA GLY A 86 -1.72 -36.05 -7.75
C GLY A 86 -0.58 -35.53 -6.86
N THR A 87 0.50 -35.07 -7.48
CA THR A 87 1.55 -34.32 -6.80
C THR A 87 1.26 -32.81 -6.93
N PRO A 88 1.21 -32.06 -5.81
CA PRO A 88 0.88 -30.63 -5.80
C PRO A 88 2.00 -29.73 -6.32
#